data_AF-A0A7Y0XBF5-F1
#
_entry.id   AF-A0A7Y0XBF5-F1
#
_cell.length_a   1.000
_cell.length_b   1.000
_cell.length_c   1.000
_cell.angle_alpha   90.00
_cell.angle_beta   90.00
_cell.angle_gamma   90.00
#
_symmetry.space_group_name_H-M   'P 1'
#
loop_
_entity.id
_entity.type
_entity.pdbx_description
1 polymer ?
#
loop_
_entity_poly.entity_id
_entity_poly.type
_entity_poly.pdbx_seq_one_letter_code
_entity_poly.pdbx_strand_id
1 'polypeptide(L)'
;ATAQQDIPVQAECSLLLRPQHVQIQSDEDSSVTVLEQHFMGDHCRYVINANGDRLLATASQALNIGESVAVKIETQGVLAFA
;
A
#
# COMPACT_ATOMS: atom_id res chain seq x y z
N ALA A 1 11.57 -3.71 -25.58
CA ALA A 1 11.13 -5.08 -25.22
C ALA A 1 9.74 -4.95 -24.62
N THR A 2 8.72 -5.49 -25.26
CA THR A 2 7.33 -5.39 -24.79
C THR A 2 6.72 -6.78 -24.91
N ALA A 3 6.83 -7.54 -23.83
CA ALA A 3 5.95 -8.66 -23.59
C ALA A 3 4.84 -8.14 -22.68
N GLN A 4 3.83 -7.48 -23.25
CA GLN A 4 2.54 -7.38 -22.58
C GLN A 4 1.94 -8.78 -22.66
N GLN A 5 2.06 -9.55 -21.59
CA GLN A 5 1.33 -10.79 -21.46
C GLN A 5 -0.15 -10.42 -21.33
N ASP A 6 -0.98 -10.92 -22.24
CA ASP A 6 -2.42 -10.77 -22.13
C ASP A 6 -2.89 -11.50 -20.87
N ILE A 7 -3.54 -10.77 -19.96
CA ILE A 7 -4.16 -11.33 -18.75
C ILE A 7 -5.65 -11.50 -19.08
N PRO A 8 -6.16 -12.75 -19.21
CA PRO A 8 -7.57 -12.99 -19.45
C PRO A 8 -8.43 -12.41 -18.33
N VAL A 9 -9.63 -11.94 -18.67
CA VAL A 9 -10.61 -11.53 -17.65
C VAL A 9 -10.90 -12.74 -16.76
N GLN A 10 -10.89 -12.54 -15.43
CA GLN A 10 -11.01 -13.57 -14.38
C GLN A 10 -9.77 -14.47 -14.16
N ALA A 11 -8.67 -14.23 -14.86
CA ALA A 11 -7.40 -14.88 -14.51
C ALA A 11 -6.85 -14.29 -13.21
N GLU A 12 -6.17 -15.13 -12.43
CA GLU A 12 -5.34 -14.66 -11.33
C GLU A 12 -4.20 -13.81 -11.89
N CYS A 13 -3.89 -12.71 -11.22
CA CYS A 13 -2.76 -11.86 -11.55
C CYS A 13 -2.19 -11.24 -10.28
N SER A 14 -0.93 -10.84 -10.38
CA SER A 14 -0.24 -10.07 -9.36
C SER A 14 -0.28 -8.59 -9.70
N LEU A 15 -0.44 -7.76 -8.68
CA LEU A 15 -0.42 -6.30 -8.80
C LEU A 15 0.91 -5.76 -8.27
N LEU A 16 1.62 -5.00 -9.12
CA LEU A 16 2.80 -4.25 -8.71
C LEU A 16 2.38 -2.86 -8.23
N LEU A 17 2.37 -2.68 -6.91
CA LEU A 17 2.11 -1.40 -6.27
C LEU A 17 3.43 -0.72 -5.89
N ARG A 18 3.55 0.58 -6.15
CA ARG A 18 4.61 1.40 -5.57
C ARG A 18 4.12 1.95 -4.23
N PRO A 19 5.01 2.27 -3.27
CA PRO A 19 4.60 2.78 -1.96
C PRO A 19 3.69 4.01 -2.04
N GLN A 20 3.96 4.92 -2.98
CA GLN A 20 3.14 6.12 -3.23
C GLN A 20 1.69 5.82 -3.68
N HIS A 21 1.42 4.62 -4.18
CA HIS A 21 0.07 4.18 -4.55
C HIS A 21 -0.73 3.70 -3.32
N VAL A 22 -0.08 3.52 -2.17
CA VAL A 22 -0.71 3.05 -0.94
C VAL A 22 -0.74 4.22 0.04
N GLN A 23 -1.90 4.87 0.14
CA GLN A 23 -2.14 5.97 1.07
C GLN A 23 -2.82 5.44 2.33
N ILE A 24 -2.37 5.91 3.49
CA ILE A 24 -2.98 5.56 4.77
C ILE A 24 -3.40 6.79 5.56
N GLN A 25 -4.46 6.62 6.34
CA GLN A 25 -5.01 7.63 7.25
C GLN A 25 -5.50 6.94 8.52
N SER A 26 -5.51 7.65 9.65
CA SER A 26 -6.00 7.10 10.92
C SER A 26 -7.46 6.67 10.79
N ASP A 27 -7.76 5.46 11.25
CA ASP A 27 -9.10 4.90 11.29
C ASP A 27 -9.16 3.81 12.37
N GLU A 28 -9.80 4.10 13.49
CA GLU A 28 -9.87 3.20 14.66
C GLU A 28 -10.68 1.93 14.39
N ASP A 29 -11.59 1.95 13.41
CA ASP A 29 -12.43 0.80 13.04
C ASP A 29 -11.72 -0.16 12.07
N SER A 30 -10.55 0.21 11.55
CA SER A 30 -9.78 -0.60 10.63
C SER A 30 -9.01 -1.72 11.32
N SER A 31 -8.93 -2.88 10.67
CA SER A 31 -8.08 -4.01 11.09
C SER A 31 -6.62 -3.87 10.66
N VAL A 32 -6.30 -2.88 9.83
CA VAL A 32 -4.94 -2.64 9.33
C VAL A 32 -4.17 -1.81 10.34
N THR A 33 -2.95 -2.25 10.68
CA THR A 33 -2.13 -1.59 11.71
C THR A 33 -0.76 -1.17 11.18
N VAL A 34 -0.25 -0.05 11.71
CA VAL A 34 1.11 0.41 11.44
C VAL A 34 2.11 -0.45 12.23
N LEU A 35 3.01 -1.12 11.53
CA LEU A 35 4.07 -1.94 12.12
C LEU A 35 5.36 -1.14 12.36
N GLU A 36 5.72 -0.28 11.41
CA GLU A 36 6.98 0.47 11.45
C GLU A 36 6.79 1.87 10.84
N GLN A 37 7.62 2.80 11.29
CA GLN A 37 7.69 4.16 10.79
C GLN A 37 9.14 4.53 10.51
N HIS A 38 9.38 5.06 9.31
CA HIS A 38 10.69 5.48 8.84
C HIS A 38 10.62 6.95 8.42
N PHE A 39 11.29 7.84 9.15
CA PHE A 39 11.35 9.26 8.82
C PHE A 39 12.44 9.53 7.78
N MET A 40 12.05 10.07 6.62
CA MET A 40 12.93 10.28 5.47
C MET A 40 13.39 11.74 5.31
N GLY A 41 13.17 12.57 6.32
CA GLY A 41 13.59 13.98 6.36
C GLY A 41 12.42 14.95 6.14
N ASP A 42 11.61 14.73 5.12
CA ASP A 42 10.44 15.57 4.79
C ASP A 42 9.10 14.83 4.89
N HIS A 43 9.12 13.50 4.80
CA HIS A 43 7.95 12.64 4.96
C HIS A 43 8.28 11.37 5.75
N CYS A 44 7.22 10.71 6.22
CA CYS A 44 7.32 9.39 6.82
C CYS A 44 6.90 8.32 5.82
N ARG A 45 7.61 7.20 5.85
CA ARG A 45 7.21 5.96 5.20
C ARG A 45 6.78 4.97 6.27
N TYR A 46 5.71 4.25 5.99
CA TYR A 46 5.09 3.34 6.94
C TYR A 46 5.14 1.92 6.40
N VAL A 47 5.40 0.96 7.27
CA VAL A 47 5.13 -0.46 7.01
C VAL A 47 3.83 -0.78 7.73
N ILE A 48 2.83 -1.29 7.01
CA ILE A 48 1.53 -1.66 7.57
C ILE A 48 1.29 -3.15 7.40
N ASN A 49 0.46 -3.73 8.27
CA ASN A 49 -0.08 -5.07 8.12
C ASN A 49 -1.52 -4.99 7.61
N ALA A 50 -1.73 -5.31 6.33
CA ALA A 50 -3.05 -5.37 5.71
C ALA A 50 -3.44 -6.83 5.51
N ASN A 51 -4.30 -7.36 6.38
CA ASN A 51 -4.81 -8.74 6.30
C ASN A 51 -3.72 -9.83 6.20
N GLY A 52 -2.56 -9.60 6.82
CA GLY A 52 -1.42 -10.52 6.80
C GLY A 52 -0.31 -10.10 5.83
N ASP A 53 -0.60 -9.21 4.88
CA ASP A 53 0.38 -8.70 3.93
C ASP A 53 1.07 -7.44 4.47
N ARG A 54 2.39 -7.39 4.29
CA ARG A 54 3.18 -6.20 4.61
C ARG A 54 3.26 -5.27 3.43
N LEU A 55 2.68 -4.08 3.57
CA LEU A 55 2.69 -3.06 2.54
C LEU A 55 3.49 -1.85 2.99
N LEU A 56 4.14 -1.20 2.03
CA LEU A 56 4.80 0.08 2.25
C LEU A 56 3.84 1.17 1.82
N ALA A 57 3.60 2.13 2.70
CA ALA A 57 2.59 3.17 2.52
C ALA A 57 3.15 4.55 2.87
N THR A 58 2.44 5.56 2.40
CA THR A 58 2.65 6.97 2.76
C THR A 58 1.39 7.53 3.40
N ALA A 59 1.57 8.56 4.23
CA ALA A 59 0.47 9.25 4.89
C ALA A 59 0.64 10.76 4.72
N SER A 60 -0.49 11.48 4.67
CA SER A 60 -0.51 12.95 4.71
C SER A 60 -0.38 13.51 6.13
N GLN A 61 -0.58 12.66 7.14
CA GLN A 61 -0.51 12.98 8.56
C GLN A 61 0.51 12.11 9.26
N ALA A 62 1.01 12.57 10.41
CA ALA A 62 1.86 11.75 11.26
C ALA A 62 1.01 10.65 11.93
N LEU A 63 1.39 9.40 11.69
CA LEU A 63 0.82 8.22 12.31
C LEU A 63 1.86 7.55 13.22
N ASN A 64 1.39 6.84 14.24
CA ASN A 64 2.24 6.13 15.19
C ASN A 64 2.27 4.62 14.92
N ILE A 65 3.33 3.96 15.38
CA ILE A 65 3.41 2.50 15.40
C ILE A 65 2.30 1.94 16.32
N GLY A 66 1.58 0.94 15.83
CA GLY A 66 0.44 0.32 16.50
C GLY A 66 -0.92 0.96 16.20
N GLU A 67 -0.93 2.10 15.48
CA GLU A 67 -2.18 2.78 15.13
C GLU A 67 -2.95 2.03 14.05
N SER A 68 -4.28 1.97 14.20
CA SER A 68 -5.19 1.44 13.17
C SER A 68 -5.43 2.47 12.07
N VAL A 69 -5.38 2.02 10.82
CA VAL A 69 -5.39 2.91 9.66
C VAL A 69 -6.25 2.39 8.53
N ALA A 70 -6.97 3.26 7.84
CA ALA A 70 -7.61 2.93 6.59
C ALA A 70 -6.59 2.97 5.45
N VAL A 71 -6.71 2.04 4.50
CA VAL A 71 -5.85 1.98 3.31
C VAL A 71 -6.64 2.42 2.08
N LYS A 72 -6.07 3.36 1.33
CA LYS A 72 -6.55 3.77 0.02
C LYS A 72 -5.50 3.44 -1.04
N ILE A 73 -5.91 2.68 -2.04
CA ILE A 73 -5.06 2.33 -3.19
C ILE A 73 -5.36 3.28 -4.35
N GLU A 74 -4.33 3.98 -4.83
CA GLU A 74 -4.37 4.75 -6.07
C GLU A 74 -4.04 3.82 -7.23
N THR A 75 -5.00 3.62 -8.14
CA THR A 75 -4.89 2.65 -9.23
C THR A 75 -4.15 3.20 -10.44
N GLN A 76 -3.97 4.52 -10.51
CA GLN A 76 -3.24 5.15 -11.61
C GLN A 76 -1.76 4.72 -11.60
N GLY A 77 -1.33 4.04 -12.68
CA GLY A 77 0.06 3.60 -12.83
C GLY A 77 0.41 2.28 -12.11
N VAL A 78 -0.59 1.58 -11.56
CA VAL A 78 -0.43 0.20 -11.09
C VAL A 78 -0.26 -0.73 -12.28
N LEU A 79 0.66 -1.68 -12.17
CA LEU A 79 0.91 -2.68 -13.21
C LEU A 79 0.32 -4.02 -12.76
N ALA A 80 -0.35 -4.72 -13.67
CA ALA A 80 -0.76 -6.10 -13.48
C ALA A 80 0.14 -7.02 -14.31
N PHE A 81 0.48 -8.19 -13.76
CA PHE A 81 1.25 -9.22 -14.45
C PHE A 81 0.78 -10.60 -14.02
N ALA A 82 0.91 -11.59 -14.91
CA ALA A 82 0.56 -12.99 -14.64
C ALA A 82 1.64 -13.68 -13.77
#